data_AF-A0A7V9K7Q9-F1
#
_entry.id   AF-A0A7V9K7Q9-F1
#
_cell.length_a   1.000
_cell.length_b   1.000
_cell.length_c   1.000
_cell.angle_alpha   90.00
_cell.angle_beta   90.00
_cell.angle_gamma   90.00
#
_symmetry.space_group_name_H-M   'P 1'
#
loop_
_entity.id
_entity.type
_entity.pdbx_description
1 polymer ?
#
loop_
_entity_poly.entity_id
_entity_poly.type
_entity_poly.pdbx_seq_one_letter_code
_entity_poly.pdbx_strand_id
1 'polypeptide(L)'
;MNLAPYVERLRADLATVAESAGPEARATAERLVGALDSAVRMAMLEALSDATAEITTELPGGTVEVRLKGREPQFVVAAEQVQVETDPPDGDTGVRAGTDEPDDDGAVARVTVRIPESLKARVEELASSRGQSLNSWIVQALKYSSRERAIDVDIDLSSLPFGAGVGFGPPRTRRVQGWVR
;
A
#
# COMPACT_ATOMS: atom_id res chain seq x y z
N MET A 1 -12.69 4.21 -12.80
CA MET A 1 -13.57 3.13 -13.29
C MET A 1 -14.52 3.72 -14.31
N ASN A 2 -14.58 3.12 -15.50
CA ASN A 2 -15.48 3.59 -16.55
C ASN A 2 -16.82 2.83 -16.47
N LEU A 3 -17.91 3.54 -16.20
CA LEU A 3 -19.27 2.98 -16.10
C LEU A 3 -19.98 2.83 -17.47
N ALA A 4 -19.49 3.49 -18.52
CA ALA A 4 -20.09 3.44 -19.85
C ALA A 4 -20.31 2.01 -20.40
N PRO A 5 -19.35 1.06 -20.33
CA PRO A 5 -19.57 -0.28 -20.86
C PRO A 5 -20.67 -1.05 -20.12
N TYR A 6 -20.87 -0.81 -18.83
CA TYR A 6 -21.92 -1.46 -18.04
C TYR A 6 -23.31 -0.94 -18.43
N VAL A 7 -23.42 0.38 -18.61
CA VAL A 7 -24.67 1.00 -19.07
C VAL A 7 -24.98 0.57 -20.50
N GLU A 8 -23.99 0.54 -21.39
CA GLU A 8 -24.20 0.13 -22.78
C GLU A 8 -24.62 -1.35 -22.89
N ARG A 9 -24.06 -2.22 -22.06
CA ARG A 9 -24.50 -3.61 -21.98
C ARG A 9 -25.95 -3.73 -21.52
N LEU A 10 -26.34 -2.99 -20.48
CA LEU A 10 -27.73 -2.96 -20.01
C LEU A 10 -28.69 -2.48 -21.10
N ARG A 11 -28.28 -1.51 -21.92
CA ARG A 11 -29.08 -1.05 -23.06
C ARG A 11 -29.25 -2.11 -24.12
N ALA A 12 -28.17 -2.81 -24.48
CA ALA A 12 -28.22 -3.90 -25.45
C ALA A 12 -29.15 -5.01 -24.96
N ASP A 13 -29.05 -5.39 -23.69
CA ASP A 13 -29.91 -6.42 -23.09
C ASP A 13 -31.39 -6.00 -23.11
N LEU A 14 -31.70 -4.75 -22.76
CA LEU A 14 -33.06 -4.19 -22.84
C LEU A 14 -33.61 -4.19 -24.28
N ALA A 15 -32.78 -3.84 -25.25
CA ALA A 15 -33.17 -3.85 -26.66
C ALA A 15 -33.48 -5.29 -27.13
N THR A 16 -32.65 -6.27 -26.77
CA THR A 16 -32.87 -7.69 -27.09
C THR A 16 -34.18 -8.20 -26.50
N VAL A 17 -34.49 -7.85 -25.24
CA VAL A 17 -35.77 -8.23 -24.62
C VAL A 17 -36.94 -7.58 -25.35
N ALA A 18 -36.84 -6.29 -25.68
CA ALA A 18 -37.90 -5.54 -26.34
C ALA A 18 -38.20 -6.04 -27.76
N GLU A 19 -37.20 -6.57 -28.49
CA GLU A 19 -37.38 -7.19 -29.81
C GLU A 19 -38.36 -8.37 -29.77
N SER A 20 -38.29 -9.19 -28.72
CA SER A 20 -39.19 -10.33 -28.54
C SER A 20 -40.62 -9.93 -28.12
N ALA A 21 -40.80 -8.71 -27.60
CA ALA A 21 -42.05 -8.20 -27.05
C ALA A 21 -42.91 -7.40 -28.05
N GLY A 22 -42.42 -7.21 -29.29
CA GLY A 22 -43.16 -6.56 -30.38
C GLY A 22 -42.80 -5.08 -30.61
N PRO A 23 -43.35 -4.47 -31.68
CA PRO A 23 -42.91 -3.16 -32.18
C PRO A 23 -43.20 -1.99 -31.24
N GLU A 24 -44.33 -2.01 -30.51
CA GLU A 24 -44.65 -0.98 -29.50
C GLU A 24 -43.71 -1.03 -28.29
N ALA A 25 -43.34 -2.24 -27.85
CA ALA A 25 -42.38 -2.44 -26.77
C ALA A 25 -41.00 -1.93 -27.17
N ARG A 26 -40.54 -2.22 -28.40
CA ARG A 26 -39.29 -1.70 -28.96
C ARG A 26 -39.25 -0.17 -28.97
N ALA A 27 -40.28 0.48 -29.53
CA ALA A 27 -40.37 1.94 -29.59
C ALA A 27 -40.41 2.59 -28.18
N THR A 28 -40.94 1.88 -27.19
CA THR A 28 -40.96 2.33 -25.79
C THR A 28 -39.58 2.16 -25.14
N ALA A 29 -38.94 1.02 -25.35
CA ALA A 29 -37.60 0.73 -24.83
C ALA A 29 -36.56 1.72 -25.36
N GLU A 30 -36.56 2.04 -26.66
CA GLU A 30 -35.64 3.02 -27.27
C GLU A 30 -35.75 4.41 -26.62
N ARG A 31 -36.98 4.84 -26.28
CA ARG A 31 -37.22 6.13 -25.59
C ARG A 31 -36.75 6.10 -24.12
N LEU A 32 -37.02 5.00 -23.41
CA LEU A 32 -36.65 4.84 -22.00
C LEU A 32 -35.13 4.73 -21.82
N VAL A 33 -34.46 3.98 -22.69
CA VAL A 33 -33.01 3.77 -22.67
C VAL A 33 -32.22 5.09 -22.74
N GLY A 34 -32.67 6.03 -23.58
CA GLY A 34 -32.06 7.36 -23.66
C GLY A 34 -32.24 8.18 -22.38
N ALA A 35 -33.43 8.11 -21.76
CA ALA A 35 -33.75 8.85 -20.55
C ALA A 35 -33.09 8.26 -19.28
N LEU A 36 -32.85 6.95 -19.24
CA LEU A 36 -32.37 6.24 -18.06
C LEU A 36 -30.85 6.32 -17.84
N ASP A 37 -30.06 6.75 -18.83
CA ASP A 37 -28.58 6.76 -18.72
C ASP A 37 -28.07 7.47 -17.48
N SER A 38 -28.57 8.69 -17.25
CA SER A 38 -28.13 9.52 -16.12
C SER A 38 -28.63 8.96 -14.79
N ALA A 39 -29.85 8.42 -14.76
CA ALA A 39 -30.44 7.83 -13.57
C ALA A 39 -29.72 6.54 -13.15
N VAL A 40 -29.44 5.64 -14.09
CA VAL A 40 -28.69 4.40 -13.83
C VAL A 40 -27.28 4.71 -13.35
N ARG A 41 -26.61 5.68 -13.99
CA ARG A 41 -25.27 6.11 -13.55
C ARG A 41 -25.28 6.67 -12.14
N MET A 42 -26.26 7.50 -11.79
CA MET A 42 -26.42 8.05 -10.45
C MET A 42 -26.64 6.94 -9.42
N ALA A 43 -27.58 6.03 -9.67
CA ALA A 43 -27.84 4.89 -8.80
C ALA A 43 -26.61 3.99 -8.61
N MET A 44 -25.80 3.77 -9.65
CA MET A 44 -24.53 3.04 -9.54
C MET A 44 -23.53 3.78 -8.65
N LEU A 45 -23.43 5.11 -8.74
CA LEU A 45 -22.52 5.88 -7.88
C LEU A 45 -22.96 5.86 -6.41
N GLU A 46 -24.26 5.93 -6.15
CA GLU A 46 -24.82 5.77 -4.80
C GLU A 46 -24.50 4.38 -4.24
N ALA A 47 -24.80 3.31 -4.99
CA ALA A 47 -24.51 1.95 -4.57
C ALA A 47 -23.00 1.70 -4.31
N LEU A 48 -22.11 2.27 -5.15
CA LEU A 48 -20.67 2.19 -4.92
C LEU A 48 -20.22 2.95 -3.67
N SER A 49 -20.86 4.07 -3.36
CA SER A 49 -20.56 4.87 -2.17
C SER A 49 -20.97 4.13 -0.90
N ASP A 50 -22.17 3.55 -0.88
CA ASP A 50 -22.67 2.74 0.22
C ASP A 50 -21.80 1.50 0.46
N ALA A 51 -21.51 0.76 -0.62
CA ALA A 51 -20.63 -0.42 -0.55
C ALA A 51 -19.25 -0.07 0.01
N THR A 52 -18.73 1.11 -0.31
CA THR A 52 -17.42 1.56 0.16
C THR A 52 -17.45 1.94 1.65
N ALA A 53 -18.56 2.51 2.13
CA ALA A 53 -18.75 2.79 3.56
C ALA A 53 -18.86 1.50 4.37
N GLU A 54 -19.54 0.48 3.83
CA GLU A 54 -19.62 -0.85 4.43
C GLU A 54 -18.23 -1.51 4.50
N ILE A 55 -17.50 -1.54 3.39
CA ILE A 55 -16.12 -2.10 3.34
C ILE A 55 -15.20 -1.37 4.32
N THR A 56 -15.26 -0.05 4.41
CA THR A 56 -14.45 0.73 5.35
C THR A 56 -14.73 0.36 6.80
N THR A 57 -15.99 0.07 7.13
CA THR A 57 -16.37 -0.36 8.49
C THR A 57 -15.74 -1.72 8.84
N GLU A 58 -15.62 -2.60 7.85
CA GLU A 58 -15.07 -3.95 8.03
C GLU A 58 -13.56 -4.05 7.78
N LEU A 59 -12.89 -2.96 7.36
CA LEU A 59 -11.47 -2.96 7.01
C LEU A 59 -10.62 -2.41 8.17
N PRO A 60 -10.05 -3.27 9.04
CA PRO A 60 -9.16 -2.80 10.10
C PRO A 60 -7.84 -2.28 9.52
N GLY A 61 -7.42 -1.09 9.96
CA GLY A 61 -6.15 -0.48 9.55
C GLY A 61 -6.15 0.15 8.17
N GLY A 62 -7.33 0.43 7.60
CA GLY A 62 -7.44 1.21 6.37
C GLY A 62 -8.85 1.65 6.04
N THR A 63 -8.95 2.64 5.16
CA THR A 63 -10.19 3.23 4.67
C THR A 63 -10.26 3.06 3.16
N VAL A 64 -11.44 2.74 2.63
CA VAL A 64 -11.70 2.78 1.19
C VAL A 64 -12.62 3.97 0.93
N GLU A 65 -12.32 4.77 -0.10
CA GLU A 65 -13.16 5.88 -0.53
C GLU A 65 -13.42 5.80 -2.03
N VAL A 66 -14.54 6.34 -2.47
CA VAL A 66 -14.81 6.59 -3.90
C VAL A 66 -14.71 8.09 -4.16
N ARG A 67 -13.82 8.48 -5.08
CA ARG A 67 -13.66 9.85 -5.55
C ARG A 67 -14.04 9.97 -7.01
N LEU A 68 -14.64 11.08 -7.40
CA LEU A 68 -14.95 11.35 -8.80
C LEU A 68 -13.80 12.10 -9.47
N LYS A 69 -13.25 11.53 -10.54
CA LYS A 69 -12.38 12.24 -11.48
C LYS A 69 -13.21 12.57 -12.72
N GLY A 70 -13.75 13.79 -12.77
CA GLY A 70 -14.76 14.16 -13.76
C GLY A 70 -16.05 13.36 -13.53
N ARG A 71 -16.38 12.42 -14.43
CA ARG A 71 -17.57 11.56 -14.35
C ARG A 71 -17.24 10.10 -14.03
N GLU A 72 -15.97 9.81 -13.74
CA GLU A 72 -15.50 8.46 -13.50
C GLU A 72 -15.19 8.25 -12.02
N PRO A 73 -15.82 7.28 -11.34
CA PRO A 73 -15.49 6.93 -9.97
C PRO A 73 -14.11 6.26 -9.89
N GLN A 74 -13.32 6.60 -8.88
CA GLN A 74 -12.02 6.04 -8.59
C GLN A 74 -11.99 5.62 -7.13
N PHE A 75 -11.53 4.39 -6.87
CA PHE A 75 -11.31 3.93 -5.52
C PHE A 75 -9.97 4.43 -5.01
N VAL A 76 -9.97 4.97 -3.81
CA VAL A 76 -8.77 5.34 -3.07
C VAL A 76 -8.75 4.50 -1.82
N VAL A 77 -7.65 3.78 -1.60
CA VAL A 77 -7.44 2.99 -0.40
C VAL A 77 -6.36 3.69 0.41
N ALA A 78 -6.72 4.16 1.59
CA ALA A 78 -5.79 4.72 2.56
C ALA A 78 -5.52 3.65 3.61
N ALA A 79 -4.34 3.04 3.59
CA ALA A 79 -3.91 2.20 4.70
C ALA A 79 -3.38 3.11 5.81
N GLU A 80 -3.86 2.90 7.04
CA GLU A 80 -3.29 3.56 8.21
C GLU A 80 -1.90 2.95 8.41
N GLN A 81 -0.88 3.70 8.00
CA GLN A 81 0.48 3.41 8.42
C GLN A 81 0.46 3.63 9.92
N VAL A 82 0.47 2.54 10.70
CA VAL A 82 0.61 2.60 12.15
C VAL A 82 1.92 3.33 12.44
N GLN A 83 1.82 4.64 12.62
CA GLN A 83 2.86 5.43 13.24
C GLN A 83 2.85 4.96 14.69
N VAL A 84 3.84 4.17 15.05
CA VAL A 84 4.10 3.86 16.46
C VAL A 84 4.48 5.18 17.13
N GLU A 85 3.47 5.89 17.62
CA GLU A 85 3.63 7.01 18.54
C GLU A 85 4.14 6.44 19.87
N THR A 86 5.45 6.26 19.96
CA THR A 86 6.11 6.26 21.26
C THR A 86 6.06 7.69 21.79
N ASP A 87 5.06 7.95 22.63
CA ASP A 87 4.96 9.12 23.47
C ASP A 87 6.27 9.31 24.28
N PRO A 88 6.96 10.46 24.17
CA PRO A 88 8.13 10.72 25.00
C PRO A 88 7.69 11.15 26.41
N PRO A 89 8.42 10.76 27.49
CA PRO A 89 8.21 11.37 28.79
C PRO A 89 8.64 12.85 28.72
N ASP A 90 7.84 13.68 29.39
CA ASP A 90 7.95 15.14 29.53
C ASP A 90 9.37 15.73 29.42
N GLY A 91 9.52 16.74 28.57
CA GLY A 91 10.79 17.43 28.37
C GLY A 91 10.67 18.72 27.55
N ASP A 92 10.12 19.74 28.19
CA ASP A 92 10.38 21.18 27.99
C ASP A 92 9.88 21.89 26.72
N THR A 93 9.28 23.03 26.98
CA THR A 93 8.71 24.03 26.09
C THR A 93 9.72 24.65 25.13
N GLY A 94 9.32 24.85 23.86
CA GLY A 94 9.91 25.93 23.06
C GLY A 94 9.90 25.80 21.53
N VAL A 95 8.80 26.27 20.92
CA VAL A 95 8.75 27.00 19.62
C VAL A 95 9.19 26.24 18.35
N ARG A 96 8.23 25.96 17.44
CA ARG A 96 7.99 26.72 16.18
C ARG A 96 7.01 25.99 15.25
N ALA A 97 5.86 26.64 15.06
CA ALA A 97 5.13 26.55 13.80
C ALA A 97 5.99 27.16 12.67
N GLY A 98 5.99 26.50 11.51
CA GLY A 98 6.59 26.98 10.26
C GLY A 98 6.19 26.03 9.14
N THR A 99 4.99 26.20 8.61
CA THR A 99 4.71 26.69 7.24
C THR A 99 5.12 25.69 6.16
N ASP A 100 4.11 25.04 5.58
CA ASP A 100 4.19 24.37 4.29
C ASP A 100 4.65 25.34 3.19
N GLU A 101 5.63 24.93 2.41
CA GLU A 101 5.89 25.49 1.09
C GLU A 101 6.17 24.32 0.13
N PRO A 102 5.44 24.19 -1.00
CA PRO A 102 5.67 23.13 -1.97
C PRO A 102 6.79 23.57 -2.92
N ASP A 103 7.98 23.02 -2.74
CA ASP A 103 9.09 23.18 -3.69
C ASP A 103 9.01 22.05 -4.73
N ASP A 104 8.45 22.38 -5.89
CA ASP A 104 8.40 21.53 -7.09
C ASP A 104 9.74 21.62 -7.83
N ASP A 105 10.71 20.81 -7.39
CA ASP A 105 11.87 20.43 -8.19
C ASP A 105 12.33 19.02 -7.76
N GLY A 106 11.79 17.98 -8.42
CA GLY A 106 12.26 16.59 -8.26
C GLY A 106 11.89 15.91 -6.93
N ALA A 107 10.62 15.99 -6.54
CA ALA A 107 9.96 15.38 -5.37
C ALA A 107 10.82 14.47 -4.45
N VAL A 108 11.65 15.11 -3.61
CA VAL A 108 12.33 14.44 -2.49
C VAL A 108 11.39 14.44 -1.28
N ALA A 109 10.93 13.27 -0.86
CA ALA A 109 10.13 13.14 0.36
C ALA A 109 11.01 13.37 1.60
N ARG A 110 10.64 14.33 2.45
CA ARG A 110 11.30 14.57 3.74
C ARG A 110 10.77 13.57 4.78
N VAL A 111 11.68 12.84 5.44
CA VAL A 111 11.34 11.87 6.50
C VAL A 111 12.14 12.18 7.75
N THR A 112 11.48 12.30 8.89
CA THR A 112 12.11 12.44 10.21
C THR A 112 12.01 11.10 10.95
N VAL A 113 13.14 10.47 11.26
CA VAL A 113 13.19 9.17 11.96
C VAL A 113 13.81 9.35 13.34
N ARG A 114 13.15 8.83 14.37
CA ARG A 114 13.70 8.72 15.72
C ARG A 114 14.22 7.31 15.91
N ILE A 115 15.50 7.18 16.23
CA ILE A 115 16.15 5.88 16.47
C ILE A 115 16.83 5.90 17.84
N PRO A 116 16.99 4.74 18.51
CA PRO A 116 17.80 4.65 19.72
C PRO A 116 19.23 5.12 19.47
N GLU A 117 19.85 5.79 20.44
CA GLU A 117 21.21 6.33 20.31
C GLU A 117 22.24 5.24 20.01
N SER A 118 22.05 4.04 20.58
CA SER A 118 22.88 2.87 20.30
C SER A 118 22.82 2.43 18.84
N LEU A 119 21.66 2.58 18.19
CA LEU A 119 21.50 2.26 16.78
C LEU A 119 22.13 3.33 15.90
N LYS A 120 21.94 4.61 16.24
CA LYS A 120 22.58 5.73 15.54
C LYS A 120 24.11 5.59 15.53
N ALA A 121 24.72 5.36 16.70
CA ALA A 121 26.17 5.20 16.82
C ALA A 121 26.70 4.03 15.97
N ARG A 122 26.01 2.88 16.02
CA ARG A 122 26.39 1.70 15.22
C ARG A 122 26.30 1.95 13.71
N VAL A 123 25.26 2.66 13.27
CA VAL A 123 25.09 2.99 11.85
C VAL A 123 26.12 4.02 11.39
N GLU A 124 26.43 5.03 12.21
CA GLU A 124 27.47 6.02 11.90
C GLU A 124 28.85 5.38 11.75
N GLU A 125 29.20 4.40 12.59
CA GLU A 125 30.45 3.63 12.46
C GLU A 125 30.48 2.81 11.15
N LEU A 126 29.37 2.16 10.80
CA LEU A 126 29.23 1.38 9.57
C LEU A 126 29.20 2.24 8.29
N ALA A 127 28.73 3.48 8.40
CA ALA A 127 28.76 4.46 7.32
C ALA A 127 30.18 5.05 7.16
N SER A 128 30.82 5.41 8.28
CA SER A 128 32.16 5.98 8.32
C SER A 128 33.22 5.01 7.81
N SER A 129 33.13 3.73 8.18
CA SER A 129 34.01 2.67 7.67
C SER A 129 33.89 2.47 6.15
N ARG A 130 32.80 2.92 5.53
CA ARG A 130 32.57 2.90 4.08
C ARG A 130 32.79 4.27 3.41
N GLY A 131 33.23 5.28 4.16
CA GLY A 131 33.42 6.64 3.66
C GLY A 131 32.12 7.32 3.23
N GLN A 132 30.97 6.90 3.78
CA GLN A 132 29.65 7.40 3.43
C GLN A 132 29.08 8.23 4.57
N SER A 133 28.25 9.23 4.24
CA SER A 133 27.44 9.91 5.25
C SER A 133 26.34 8.98 5.76
N LEU A 134 25.90 9.20 7.00
CA LEU A 134 24.76 8.49 7.59
C LEU A 134 23.53 8.54 6.66
N ASN A 135 23.22 9.73 6.12
CA ASN A 135 22.08 9.91 5.20
C ASN A 135 22.23 9.09 3.93
N SER A 136 23.42 9.08 3.31
CA SER A 136 23.69 8.28 2.11
C SER A 136 23.56 6.78 2.38
N TRP A 137 24.04 6.33 3.54
CA TRP A 137 23.96 4.94 3.96
C TRP A 137 22.51 4.50 4.19
N ILE A 138 21.71 5.32 4.88
CA ILE A 138 20.27 5.06 5.13
C ILE A 138 19.50 5.01 3.81
N VAL A 139 19.72 5.96 2.90
CA VAL A 139 19.07 5.98 1.58
C VAL A 139 19.43 4.71 0.78
N GLN A 140 20.67 4.24 0.85
CA GLN A 140 21.10 3.02 0.18
C GLN A 140 20.48 1.76 0.80
N ALA A 141 20.35 1.71 2.13
CA ALA A 141 19.68 0.62 2.83
C ALA A 141 18.19 0.55 2.43
N LEU A 142 17.50 1.69 2.38
CA LEU A 142 16.11 1.78 1.92
C LEU A 142 15.94 1.35 0.46
N LYS A 143 16.87 1.75 -0.43
CA LYS A 143 16.90 1.28 -1.83
C LYS A 143 17.14 -0.22 -1.95
N TYR A 144 17.87 -0.82 -1.01
CA TYR A 144 18.11 -2.25 -0.99
C TYR A 144 16.85 -2.99 -0.54
N SER A 145 16.21 -2.55 0.55
CA SER A 145 14.99 -3.17 1.07
C SER A 145 13.76 -2.96 0.17
N SER A 146 13.71 -1.87 -0.59
CA SER A 146 12.59 -1.57 -1.50
C SER A 146 12.63 -2.33 -2.83
N ARG A 147 13.71 -3.06 -3.12
CA ARG A 147 13.74 -3.96 -4.27
C ARG A 147 12.96 -5.20 -3.89
N GLU A 148 11.94 -5.54 -4.67
CA GLU A 148 10.93 -6.61 -4.49
C GLU A 148 11.50 -8.05 -4.48
N ARG A 149 12.78 -8.22 -4.09
CA ARG A 149 13.44 -9.49 -3.84
C ARG A 149 14.57 -9.42 -2.80
N ALA A 150 14.56 -8.44 -1.90
CA ALA A 150 15.44 -8.43 -0.74
C ALA A 150 14.81 -9.27 0.38
N ILE A 151 15.00 -10.58 0.25
CA ILE A 151 14.99 -11.64 1.26
C ILE A 151 14.37 -11.21 2.61
N ASP A 152 13.20 -11.77 2.91
CA ASP A 152 12.66 -11.84 4.27
C ASP A 152 13.64 -12.68 5.10
N VAL A 153 14.65 -12.01 5.64
CA VAL A 153 15.64 -12.60 6.54
C VAL A 153 15.10 -12.41 7.94
N ASP A 154 14.14 -13.25 8.30
CA ASP A 154 13.92 -13.62 9.68
C ASP A 154 15.14 -14.44 10.13
N ILE A 155 16.25 -13.77 10.47
CA ILE A 155 17.27 -14.42 11.29
C ILE A 155 16.71 -14.39 12.70
N ASP A 156 16.06 -15.48 13.06
CA ASP A 156 15.81 -15.84 14.45
C ASP A 156 17.15 -16.01 15.19
N LEU A 157 17.64 -14.91 15.76
CA LEU A 157 18.84 -14.87 16.60
C LEU A 157 18.60 -15.53 17.98
N SER A 158 17.41 -16.09 18.24
CA SER A 158 17.08 -16.78 19.49
C SER A 158 17.73 -18.16 19.62
N SER A 159 18.31 -18.70 18.54
CA SER A 159 18.89 -20.04 18.52
C SER A 159 20.43 -20.07 18.54
N LEU A 160 21.09 -18.92 18.73
CA LEU A 160 22.54 -18.90 19.01
C LEU A 160 22.77 -19.20 20.51
N PRO A 161 23.34 -20.36 20.88
CA PRO A 161 23.79 -20.56 22.24
C PRO A 161 24.96 -19.60 22.50
N PHE A 162 24.72 -18.64 23.38
CA PHE A 162 25.77 -17.80 23.95
C PHE A 162 26.82 -18.70 24.63
N GLY A 163 28.00 -18.76 24.02
CA GLY A 163 29.21 -19.29 24.66
C GLY A 163 29.95 -20.35 23.86
N ALA A 164 30.86 -19.91 22.99
CA ALA A 164 32.20 -20.51 22.83
C ALA A 164 32.98 -19.73 21.77
N GLY A 165 34.29 -19.61 21.99
CA GLY A 165 35.19 -18.72 21.26
C GLY A 165 35.25 -18.95 19.75
N VAL A 166 35.54 -17.86 19.05
CA VAL A 166 35.89 -17.81 17.63
C VAL A 166 37.14 -18.67 17.39
N GLY A 167 36.97 -19.84 16.79
CA GLY A 167 38.05 -20.71 16.33
C GLY A 167 37.86 -21.07 14.86
N PHE A 168 38.68 -20.49 13.98
CA PHE A 168 38.76 -20.88 12.57
C PHE A 168 39.35 -22.29 12.45
N GLY A 169 38.63 -23.22 11.80
CA GLY A 169 39.09 -24.56 11.45
C GLY A 169 38.54 -25.01 10.08
N PRO A 170 39.33 -25.72 9.25
CA PRO A 170 38.99 -26.01 7.85
C PRO A 170 38.00 -27.18 7.71
N PRO A 171 37.36 -27.35 6.54
CA PRO A 171 36.16 -28.16 6.40
C PRO A 171 36.48 -29.66 6.42
N ARG A 172 35.75 -30.42 7.26
CA ARG A 172 35.78 -31.89 7.27
C ARG A 172 34.63 -32.43 6.42
N THR A 173 34.99 -33.13 5.36
CA THR A 173 34.08 -33.93 4.53
C THR A 173 33.46 -35.06 5.35
N ARG A 174 32.14 -35.11 5.50
CA ARG A 174 31.44 -36.21 6.19
C ARG A 174 30.81 -37.14 5.15
N ARG A 175 31.40 -38.32 4.98
CA ARG A 175 30.80 -39.44 4.23
C ARG A 175 29.65 -40.02 5.04
N VAL A 176 28.52 -40.24 4.38
CA VAL A 176 27.37 -40.98 4.91
C VAL A 176 27.64 -42.47 4.71
N GLN A 177 27.59 -43.23 5.79
CA GLN A 177 27.48 -44.69 5.78
C GLN A 177 26.26 -45.00 6.65
N GLY A 178 25.15 -45.33 6.00
CA GLY A 178 23.99 -45.91 6.68
C GLY A 178 24.25 -47.38 6.98
N TRP A 179 23.61 -47.90 8.02
CA TRP A 179 23.36 -49.33 8.16
C TRP A 179 21.95 -49.56 8.68
N VAL A 180 21.31 -50.51 8.00
CA VAL A 180 20.01 -51.13 8.27
C VAL A 180 20.19 -52.18 9.36
N ARG A 181 19.35 -52.18 10.40
CA ARG A 181 18.36 -53.24 10.69
C ARG A 181 17.53 -52.89 11.92
#